data_AF-A0A0J1FKY8-F1
#
_entry.id   AF-A0A0J1FKY8-F1
#
_cell.length_a   1.000
_cell.length_b   1.000
_cell.length_c   1.000
_cell.angle_alpha   90.00
_cell.angle_beta   90.00
_cell.angle_gamma   90.00
#
_symmetry.space_group_name_H-M   'P 1'
#
loop_
_entity.id
_entity.type
_entity.pdbx_description
1 polymer ?
#
loop_
_entity_poly.entity_id
_entity_poly.type
_entity_poly.pdbx_seq_one_letter_code
_entity_poly.pdbx_strand_id
1 'polypeptide(L)'
;MEDPIIDRAMKDWETMSGDPKLRELYFDRRKALMDRMVAARAAESKVQEAKAEGEADAICQYLEVRFGPDSQALQETIRHIESLDRLNRILRGVYTVGTLGEAEQVIQNSLDS
;
A
#
# COMPACT_ATOMS: atom_id res chain seq x y z
N MET A 1 5.05 42.88 6.37
CA MET A 1 5.91 42.75 7.56
C MET A 1 6.26 41.28 7.62
N GLU A 2 7.54 40.95 7.42
CA GLU A 2 8.04 39.57 7.47
C GLU A 2 7.86 39.03 8.90
N ASP A 3 7.49 37.75 9.05
CA ASP A 3 7.20 37.18 10.37
C ASP A 3 8.49 37.17 11.21
N PRO A 4 8.53 37.85 12.37
CA PRO A 4 9.74 37.98 13.17
C PRO A 4 10.30 36.63 13.65
N ILE A 5 9.49 35.57 13.69
CA ILE A 5 9.94 34.21 13.98
C ILE A 5 10.73 33.64 12.78
N ILE A 6 10.24 33.87 11.56
CA ILE A 6 10.89 33.41 10.33
C ILE A 6 12.21 34.15 10.12
N ASP A 7 12.25 35.47 10.35
CA ASP A 7 13.47 36.27 10.24
C ASP A 7 14.58 35.79 11.18
N ARG A 8 14.21 35.42 12.41
CA ARG A 8 15.15 34.89 13.39
C ARG A 8 15.68 33.52 12.97
N ALA A 9 14.80 32.63 12.51
CA ALA A 9 15.20 31.31 12.02
C ALA A 9 16.15 31.41 10.81
N MET A 10 15.91 32.37 9.90
CA MET A 10 16.77 32.61 8.74
C MET A 10 18.17 33.10 9.14
N LYS A 11 18.26 34.05 10.08
CA LYS A 11 19.56 34.53 10.59
C LYS A 11 20.37 33.45 11.32
N ASP A 12 19.69 32.64 12.14
CA ASP A 12 20.32 31.52 12.83
C ASP A 12 20.83 30.48 11.81
N TRP A 13 20.07 30.24 10.75
CA TRP A 13 20.48 29.35 9.65
C TRP A 13 21.65 29.91 8.83
N GLU A 14 21.66 31.19 8.47
CA GLU A 14 22.78 31.83 7.76
C GLU A 14 24.07 31.71 8.57
N THR A 15 23.99 31.92 9.88
CA THR A 15 25.13 31.80 10.80
C THR A 15 25.65 30.35 10.88
N MET A 16 24.75 29.37 11.02
CA MET A 16 25.12 27.96 11.11
C MET A 16 25.60 27.36 9.78
N SER A 17 25.02 27.79 8.66
CA SER A 17 25.37 27.29 7.33
C SER A 17 26.75 27.76 6.86
N GLY A 18 27.30 28.82 7.47
CA GLY A 18 28.65 29.31 7.24
C GLY A 18 29.76 28.35 7.70
N ASP A 19 29.50 27.49 8.70
CA ASP A 19 30.47 26.49 9.18
C ASP A 19 30.36 25.17 8.38
N PRO A 20 31.40 24.75 7.65
CA PRO A 20 31.39 23.51 6.88
C PRO A 20 31.06 22.26 7.70
N LYS A 21 31.52 22.18 8.96
CA LYS A 21 31.30 21.01 9.82
C LYS A 21 29.86 20.92 10.29
N LEU A 22 29.27 22.05 10.68
CA LEU A 22 27.85 22.11 11.07
C LEU A 22 26.95 21.80 9.88
N ARG A 23 27.33 22.27 8.68
CA ARG A 23 26.62 22.00 7.43
C ARG A 23 26.62 20.51 7.08
N GLU A 24 27.78 19.85 7.16
CA GLU A 24 27.90 18.41 6.93
C GLU A 24 27.04 17.61 7.92
N LEU A 25 27.15 17.91 9.22
CA LEU A 25 26.35 17.28 10.26
C LEU A 25 24.83 17.45 10.05
N TYR A 26 24.41 18.62 9.56
CA TYR A 26 23.01 18.87 9.21
C TYR A 26 22.56 17.97 8.05
N PHE A 27 23.35 17.87 6.98
CA PHE A 27 23.02 17.02 5.84
C PHE A 27 23.00 15.54 6.19
N ASP A 28 23.93 15.06 7.01
CA ASP A 28 23.96 13.68 7.49
C ASP A 28 22.72 13.32 8.28
N ARG A 29 22.30 14.21 9.19
CA ARG A 29 21.06 14.02 9.97
C ARG A 29 19.83 14.01 9.07
N ARG A 30 19.75 14.93 8.11
CA ARG A 30 18.65 14.97 7.13
C ARG A 30 18.61 13.70 6.29
N LYS A 31 19.76 13.21 5.82
CA LYS A 31 19.88 11.96 5.08
C LYS A 31 19.39 10.77 5.91
N ALA A 32 19.88 10.64 7.15
CA ALA A 32 19.45 9.57 8.06
C ALA A 32 17.94 9.59 8.33
N LEU A 33 17.33 10.77 8.43
CA LEU A 33 15.88 10.91 8.57
C LEU A 33 15.14 10.45 7.30
N MET A 34 15.62 10.83 6.12
CA MET A 34 15.03 10.39 4.85
C MET A 34 15.16 8.87 4.66
N ASP A 35 16.32 8.28 4.98
CA ASP A 35 16.55 6.84 4.89
C ASP A 35 15.58 6.07 5.81
N ARG A 36 15.34 6.57 7.02
CA ARG A 36 14.33 6.00 7.93
C ARG A 36 12.91 6.11 7.37
N MET A 37 12.54 7.24 6.78
CA MET A 37 11.22 7.41 6.16
C MET A 37 11.02 6.46 4.98
N VAL A 38 12.05 6.25 4.15
CA VAL A 38 12.01 5.28 3.05
C VAL A 38 11.87 3.87 3.58
N ALA A 39 12.64 3.49 4.61
CA ALA A 39 12.53 2.18 5.24
C ALA A 39 11.15 1.94 5.84
N ALA A 40 10.55 2.94 6.50
CA ALA A 40 9.20 2.85 7.03
C ALA A 40 8.15 2.63 5.92
N ARG A 41 8.21 3.42 4.84
CA ARG A 41 7.31 3.24 3.68
C ARG A 41 7.45 1.87 3.03
N ALA A 42 8.69 1.37 2.89
CA ALA A 42 8.93 0.04 2.35
C ALA A 42 8.35 -1.06 3.25
N ALA A 43 8.45 -0.91 4.57
CA ALA A 43 7.83 -1.83 5.52
C ALA A 43 6.30 -1.79 5.43
N GLU A 44 5.70 -0.59 5.33
CA GLU A 44 4.26 -0.44 5.13
C GLU A 44 3.78 -1.09 3.83
N SER A 45 4.51 -0.92 2.71
CA SER A 45 4.19 -1.58 1.43
C SER A 45 4.14 -3.10 1.58
N LYS A 46 5.18 -3.70 2.19
CA LYS A 46 5.23 -5.15 2.41
C LYS A 46 4.09 -5.67 3.27
N VAL A 47 3.67 -4.89 4.27
CA VAL A 47 2.51 -5.25 5.10
C VAL A 47 1.21 -5.20 4.30
N GLN A 48 1.06 -4.24 3.39
CA GLN A 48 -0.11 -4.17 2.50
C GLN A 48 -0.14 -5.32 1.49
N GLU A 49 1.02 -5.63 0.88
CA GLU A 49 1.17 -6.77 -0.03
C GLU A 49 0.81 -8.08 0.68
N ALA A 50 1.35 -8.33 1.88
CA ALA A 50 1.03 -9.54 2.65
C ALA A 50 -0.45 -9.64 3.03
N LYS A 51 -1.12 -8.51 3.29
CA LYS A 51 -2.57 -8.48 3.52
C LYS A 51 -3.36 -8.82 2.26
N ALA A 52 -2.96 -8.27 1.12
CA ALA A 52 -3.60 -8.55 -0.16
C ALA A 52 -3.43 -10.04 -0.52
N GLU A 53 -2.23 -10.60 -0.36
CA GLU A 53 -1.97 -12.02 -0.58
C GLU A 53 -2.85 -12.91 0.31
N GLY A 54 -2.90 -12.63 1.61
CA GLY A 54 -3.75 -13.39 2.54
C GLY A 54 -5.25 -13.30 2.22
N GLU A 55 -5.72 -12.13 1.77
CA GLU A 55 -7.12 -11.95 1.36
C GLU A 55 -7.43 -12.70 0.04
N ALA A 56 -6.52 -12.65 -0.94
CA ALA A 56 -6.64 -13.40 -2.18
C ALA A 56 -6.71 -14.91 -1.92
N ASP A 57 -5.86 -15.42 -1.03
CA ASP A 57 -5.88 -16.84 -0.62
C ASP A 57 -7.19 -17.24 0.05
N ALA A 58 -7.73 -16.40 0.93
CA ALA A 58 -9.01 -16.65 1.58
C ALA A 58 -10.18 -16.75 0.57
N ILE A 59 -10.20 -15.84 -0.42
CA ILE A 59 -11.19 -15.89 -1.50
C ILE A 59 -11.00 -17.15 -2.34
N CYS A 60 -9.76 -17.52 -2.68
CA CYS A 60 -9.48 -18.72 -3.47
C CYS A 60 -9.95 -20.00 -2.76
N GLN A 61 -9.63 -20.14 -1.46
CA GLN A 61 -10.09 -21.26 -0.64
C GLN A 61 -11.62 -21.33 -0.60
N TYR A 62 -12.29 -20.19 -0.46
CA TYR A 62 -13.75 -20.14 -0.49
C TYR A 62 -14.32 -20.63 -1.83
N LEU A 63 -13.77 -20.14 -2.94
CA LEU A 63 -14.20 -20.54 -4.28
C LEU A 63 -13.98 -22.04 -4.52
N GLU A 64 -12.86 -22.58 -4.06
CA GLU A 64 -12.55 -24.01 -4.15
C GLU A 64 -13.55 -24.86 -3.35
N VAL A 65 -13.84 -24.48 -2.10
CA VAL A 65 -14.82 -25.19 -1.25
C VAL A 65 -16.22 -25.16 -1.87
N ARG A 66 -16.59 -24.04 -2.49
CA ARG A 66 -17.96 -23.82 -2.95
C ARG A 66 -18.25 -24.35 -4.35
N PHE A 67 -17.32 -24.15 -5.27
CA PHE A 67 -17.49 -24.44 -6.68
C PHE A 67 -16.53 -25.51 -7.19
N GLY A 68 -15.60 -25.98 -6.35
CA GLY A 68 -14.68 -27.05 -6.69
C GLY A 68 -13.68 -26.63 -7.78
N PRO A 69 -13.21 -27.60 -8.59
CA PRO A 69 -12.15 -27.38 -9.58
C PRO A 69 -12.54 -26.39 -10.69
N ASP A 70 -13.84 -26.21 -10.95
CA ASP A 70 -14.33 -25.28 -11.97
C ASP A 70 -13.97 -23.82 -11.65
N SER A 71 -13.67 -23.51 -10.38
CA SER A 71 -13.24 -22.16 -9.95
C SER A 71 -11.77 -21.84 -10.21
N GLN A 72 -10.96 -22.78 -10.71
CA GLN A 72 -9.51 -22.62 -10.80
C GLN A 72 -9.08 -21.39 -11.62
N ALA A 73 -9.75 -21.11 -12.75
CA ALA A 73 -9.46 -19.94 -13.58
C ALA A 73 -9.73 -18.61 -12.84
N LEU A 74 -10.76 -18.56 -12.00
CA LEU A 74 -11.06 -17.39 -11.16
C LEU A 74 -10.01 -17.22 -10.06
N GLN A 75 -9.56 -18.32 -9.46
CA GLN A 75 -8.50 -18.28 -8.45
C GLN A 75 -7.19 -17.72 -9.02
N GLU A 76 -6.79 -18.15 -10.23
CA GLU A 76 -5.61 -17.62 -10.91
C GLU A 76 -5.70 -16.10 -11.12
N THR A 77 -6.87 -15.63 -11.52
CA THR A 77 -7.15 -14.19 -11.70
C THR A 77 -7.06 -13.44 -10.37
N ILE A 78 -7.66 -13.96 -9.30
CA ILE A 78 -7.67 -13.32 -7.98
C ILE A 78 -6.26 -13.21 -7.39
N ARG A 79 -5.40 -14.22 -7.58
CA ARG A 79 -4.01 -14.20 -7.10
C ARG A 79 -3.16 -13.08 -7.72
N HIS A 80 -3.57 -12.54 -8.86
CA HIS A 80 -2.85 -11.44 -9.53
C HIS A 80 -3.36 -10.05 -9.10
N ILE A 81 -4.33 -9.98 -8.17
CA ILE A 81 -4.88 -8.72 -7.68
C ILE A 81 -4.10 -8.29 -6.43
N GLU A 82 -3.29 -7.24 -6.56
CA GLU A 82 -2.52 -6.68 -5.44
C GLU A 82 -3.31 -5.66 -4.60
N SER A 83 -4.46 -5.21 -5.11
CA SER A 83 -5.28 -4.19 -4.43
C SER A 83 -6.18 -4.84 -3.38
N LEU A 84 -5.84 -4.60 -2.10
CA LEU A 84 -6.65 -5.04 -0.96
C LEU A 84 -8.10 -4.55 -1.03
N ASP A 85 -8.34 -3.33 -1.54
CA ASP A 85 -9.70 -2.78 -1.69
C ASP A 85 -10.52 -3.50 -2.77
N ARG A 86 -9.87 -3.93 -3.85
CA ARG A 86 -10.52 -4.75 -4.89
C ARG A 86 -10.85 -6.13 -4.32
N LEU A 87 -9.89 -6.77 -3.65
CA LEU A 87 -10.09 -8.07 -3.00
C LEU A 87 -11.24 -8.04 -1.98
N ASN A 88 -11.28 -7.03 -1.10
CA ASN A 88 -12.38 -6.87 -0.14
C ASN A 88 -13.76 -6.70 -0.80
N ARG A 89 -13.82 -6.04 -1.97
CA ARG A 89 -15.06 -5.92 -2.74
C ARG A 89 -15.47 -7.26 -3.34
N ILE A 90 -14.51 -8.00 -3.90
CA ILE A 90 -14.72 -9.36 -4.42
C ILE A 90 -15.23 -10.27 -3.30
N LEU A 91 -14.57 -10.31 -2.15
CA LEU A 91 -14.96 -11.14 -1.01
C LEU A 91 -16.44 -10.93 -0.65
N ARG A 92 -16.83 -9.66 -0.45
CA ARG A 92 -18.21 -9.30 -0.11
C ARG A 92 -19.21 -9.73 -1.18
N GLY A 93 -18.87 -9.55 -2.46
CA GLY A 93 -19.76 -9.92 -3.56
C GLY A 93 -19.89 -11.43 -3.74
N VAL A 94 -18.76 -12.16 -3.71
CA VAL A 94 -18.69 -13.61 -3.92
C VAL A 94 -19.43 -14.39 -2.81
N TYR A 95 -19.53 -13.84 -1.60
CA TYR A 95 -20.33 -14.44 -0.53
C TYR A 95 -21.84 -14.30 -0.74
N THR A 96 -22.31 -13.39 -1.59
CA THR A 96 -23.74 -13.13 -1.81
C THR A 96 -24.32 -13.87 -3.01
N VAL A 97 -23.48 -14.29 -3.96
CA VAL A 97 -23.90 -14.97 -5.18
C VAL A 97 -24.15 -16.46 -4.93
N GLY A 98 -24.90 -17.12 -5.81
CA GLY A 98 -25.27 -18.54 -5.72
C GLY A 98 -24.42 -19.46 -6.58
N THR A 99 -23.95 -18.95 -7.72
CA THR A 99 -23.36 -19.73 -8.82
C THR A 99 -21.97 -19.23 -9.22
N LEU A 100 -21.23 -20.08 -9.93
CA LEU A 100 -19.88 -19.74 -10.41
C LEU A 100 -19.91 -18.57 -11.42
N GLY A 101 -20.88 -18.54 -12.34
CA GLY A 101 -21.00 -17.47 -13.33
C GLY A 101 -21.35 -16.11 -12.71
N GLU A 102 -22.14 -16.08 -11.64
CA GLU A 102 -22.37 -14.85 -10.89
C GLU A 102 -21.09 -14.39 -10.15
N ALA A 103 -20.31 -15.33 -9.61
CA ALA A 103 -19.02 -15.02 -8.97
C ALA A 103 -18.02 -14.43 -9.99
N GLU A 104 -17.96 -14.98 -11.20
CA GLU A 104 -17.18 -14.44 -12.31
C GLU A 104 -17.58 -13.00 -12.63
N GLN A 105 -18.88 -12.71 -12.72
CA GLN A 105 -19.35 -11.35 -12.98
C GLN A 105 -18.97 -10.37 -11.87
N VAL A 106 -19.02 -10.79 -10.60
CA VAL A 106 -18.57 -9.96 -9.46
C VAL A 106 -17.08 -9.63 -9.59
N ILE A 107 -16.26 -10.63 -9.93
CA ILE A 107 -14.82 -10.45 -10.10
C ILE A 107 -14.55 -9.49 -11.26
N GLN A 108 -15.18 -9.70 -12.41
CA GLN A 108 -15.00 -8.84 -13.58
C GLN A 108 -15.41 -7.38 -13.30
N ASN A 109 -16.57 -7.17 -12.68
CA ASN A 109 -17.04 -5.83 -12.29
C ASN A 109 -16.06 -5.12 -11.35
N SER A 110 -15.38 -5.87 -10.48
CA SER A 110 -14.38 -5.33 -9.55
C SER A 110 -13.05 -4.97 -10.23
N LEU A 111 -12.73 -5.60 -11.36
CA LEU A 111 -11.54 -5.31 -12.16
C LEU A 111 -11.74 -4.06 -13.03
N ASP A 112 -12.94 -3.89 -13.56
CA ASP A 112 -13.35 -2.78 -14.44
C ASP A 112 -13.62 -1.46 -13.69
N SER A 113 -13.68 -1.50 -12.34
CA SER A 113 -13.89 -0.35 -11.45
C SER A 113 -12.61 0.18 -10.82
#